data_AF-A0A6A4HU63-F1
#
_entry.id   AF-A0A6A4HU63-F1
#
_cell.length_a   1.000
_cell.length_b   1.000
_cell.length_c   1.000
_cell.angle_alpha   90.00
_cell.angle_beta   90.00
_cell.angle_gamma   90.00
#
_symmetry.space_group_name_H-M   'P 1'
#
loop_
_entity.id
_entity.type
_entity.pdbx_description
1 polymer ?
#
loop_
_entity_poly.entity_id
_entity_poly.type
_entity_poly.pdbx_seq_one_letter_code
_entity_poly.pdbx_strand_id
1 'polypeptide(L)'
;MSAILRRSANAAQNASRARLFSSSVVARKDLVQDLYLKEIKAYKAPAVAKDAHVGVVKSYSLPPAPKAPSVPSDIASELAAYDAAEPASASEPVAKSSSTDETVSGADAYLSFLEQDLPKPAEHHH
;
A
#
# COMPACT_ATOMS: atom_id res chain seq x y z
N MET A 1 -56.16 -80.88 36.28
CA MET A 1 -55.27 -81.15 35.12
C MET A 1 -55.28 -80.03 34.05
N SER A 2 -56.11 -79.00 34.15
CA SER A 2 -56.29 -77.94 33.13
C SER A 2 -55.30 -76.76 33.23
N ALA A 3 -54.80 -76.44 34.42
CA ALA A 3 -53.84 -75.35 34.62
C ALA A 3 -52.44 -75.66 34.05
N ILE A 4 -52.05 -76.94 34.07
CA ILE A 4 -50.75 -77.41 33.57
C ILE A 4 -50.73 -77.34 32.04
N LEU A 5 -51.81 -77.74 31.38
CA LEU A 5 -51.95 -77.65 29.93
C LEU A 5 -51.96 -76.21 29.41
N ARG A 6 -52.60 -75.28 30.12
CA ARG A 6 -52.59 -73.85 29.74
C ARG A 6 -51.20 -73.22 29.88
N ARG A 7 -50.45 -73.62 30.91
CA ARG A 7 -49.09 -73.12 31.14
C ARG A 7 -48.11 -73.64 30.09
N SER A 8 -48.22 -74.91 29.70
CA SER A 8 -47.38 -75.48 28.63
C SER A 8 -47.70 -74.89 27.25
N ALA A 9 -48.98 -74.66 26.94
CA ALA A 9 -49.40 -74.04 25.67
C ALA A 9 -48.86 -72.60 25.53
N ASN A 10 -48.95 -71.79 26.59
CA ASN A 10 -48.43 -70.41 26.57
C ASN A 10 -46.89 -70.36 26.46
N ALA A 11 -46.18 -71.29 27.09
CA ALA A 11 -44.72 -71.39 26.97
C ALA A 11 -44.29 -71.76 25.54
N ALA A 12 -44.98 -72.72 24.91
CA ALA A 12 -44.71 -73.11 23.52
C ALA A 12 -45.02 -71.99 22.53
N GLN A 13 -46.12 -71.26 22.72
CA GLN A 13 -46.45 -70.10 21.87
C GLN A 13 -45.40 -68.98 22.01
N ASN A 14 -44.95 -68.66 23.22
CA ASN A 14 -43.90 -67.66 23.44
C ASN A 14 -42.55 -68.07 22.83
N ALA A 15 -42.17 -69.35 22.92
CA ALA A 15 -40.96 -69.86 22.29
C ALA A 15 -41.02 -69.78 20.75
N SER A 16 -42.18 -70.05 20.15
CA SER A 16 -42.37 -69.96 18.69
C SER A 16 -42.42 -68.52 18.14
N ARG A 17 -42.89 -67.57 18.97
CA ARG A 17 -42.95 -66.14 18.65
C ARG A 17 -41.63 -65.43 18.92
N ALA A 18 -40.76 -66.00 19.74
CA ALA A 18 -39.40 -65.56 19.95
C ALA A 18 -38.49 -65.97 18.78
N ARG A 19 -38.78 -65.52 17.57
CA ARG A 19 -37.76 -65.41 16.51
C ARG A 19 -36.88 -64.23 16.88
N LEU A 20 -35.99 -64.45 17.84
CA LEU A 20 -35.01 -63.48 18.30
C LEU A 20 -33.99 -63.30 17.18
N PHE A 21 -34.20 -62.30 16.33
CA PHE A 21 -33.11 -61.77 15.51
C PHE A 21 -32.08 -61.21 16.48
N SER A 22 -31.01 -61.99 16.72
CA SER A 22 -29.84 -61.50 17.42
C SER A 22 -29.18 -60.45 16.53
N SER A 23 -29.58 -59.19 16.68
CA SER A 23 -28.85 -58.06 16.14
C SER A 23 -27.62 -57.82 17.03
N SER A 24 -26.71 -58.79 17.07
CA SER A 24 -25.38 -58.55 17.63
C SER A 24 -24.65 -57.62 16.67
N VAL A 25 -24.86 -56.31 16.83
CA VAL A 25 -24.07 -55.25 16.16
C VAL A 25 -22.57 -55.48 16.40
N VAL A 26 -22.22 -56.12 17.51
CA VAL A 26 -20.86 -56.55 17.85
C VAL A 26 -20.29 -57.62 16.90
N ALA A 27 -21.11 -58.47 16.27
CA ALA A 27 -20.62 -59.51 15.35
C ALA A 27 -20.32 -59.00 13.94
N ARG A 28 -20.82 -57.81 13.57
CA ARG A 28 -20.58 -57.18 12.26
C ARG A 28 -19.72 -55.94 12.38
N LYS A 29 -18.64 -56.02 13.16
CA LYS A 29 -17.64 -54.95 13.14
C LYS A 29 -16.94 -54.95 11.79
N ASP A 30 -16.99 -53.82 11.10
CA ASP A 30 -16.21 -53.60 9.89
C ASP A 30 -14.75 -53.38 10.30
N LEU A 31 -13.94 -54.43 10.10
CA LEU A 31 -12.53 -54.43 10.45
C LEU A 31 -11.74 -53.38 9.68
N VAL A 32 -12.16 -53.06 8.44
CA VAL A 32 -11.49 -52.06 7.60
C VAL A 32 -11.75 -50.67 8.17
N GLN A 33 -13.00 -50.39 8.54
CA GLN A 33 -13.38 -49.11 9.17
C GLN A 33 -12.68 -48.91 10.51
N ASP A 34 -12.63 -49.96 11.35
CA ASP A 34 -11.98 -49.90 12.66
C ASP A 34 -10.46 -49.71 12.54
N LEU A 35 -9.81 -50.36 11.57
CA LEU A 35 -8.38 -50.20 11.30
C LEU A 35 -8.08 -48.77 10.82
N TYR A 36 -8.84 -48.27 9.86
CA TYR A 36 -8.71 -46.91 9.34
C TYR A 36 -8.84 -45.84 10.45
N LEU A 37 -9.87 -45.97 11.29
CA LEU A 37 -10.07 -45.03 12.40
C LEU A 37 -8.97 -45.12 13.46
N LYS A 38 -8.39 -46.31 13.69
CA LYS A 38 -7.25 -46.48 14.60
C LYS A 38 -5.99 -45.83 14.03
N GLU A 39 -5.71 -45.99 12.75
CA GLU A 39 -4.54 -45.39 12.10
C GLU A 39 -4.63 -43.86 12.08
N ILE A 40 -5.80 -43.29 11.75
CA ILE A 40 -6.00 -41.84 11.82
C ILE A 40 -5.80 -41.30 13.24
N LYS A 41 -6.37 -41.98 14.23
CA LYS A 41 -6.24 -41.54 15.63
C LYS A 41 -4.83 -41.73 16.18
N ALA A 42 -4.11 -42.75 15.71
CA ALA A 42 -2.72 -43.00 16.08
C ALA A 42 -1.73 -42.12 15.30
N TYR A 43 -2.17 -41.50 14.20
CA TYR A 43 -1.30 -40.67 13.38
C TYR A 43 -0.84 -39.44 14.16
N LYS A 44 0.45 -39.41 14.45
CA LYS A 44 1.14 -38.21 14.94
C LYS A 44 1.72 -37.50 13.73
N ALA A 45 1.25 -36.29 13.46
CA ALA A 45 1.83 -35.47 12.40
C ALA A 45 3.35 -35.33 12.63
N PRO A 46 4.17 -35.47 11.58
CA PRO A 46 5.61 -35.29 11.70
C PRO A 46 5.89 -33.89 12.27
N ALA A 47 6.88 -33.82 13.16
CA ALA A 47 7.27 -32.55 13.77
C ALA A 47 7.66 -31.57 12.66
N VAL A 48 7.03 -30.41 12.64
CA VAL A 48 7.35 -29.34 11.70
C VAL A 48 8.83 -29.01 11.89
N ALA A 49 9.62 -29.21 10.83
CA ALA A 49 11.04 -28.88 10.85
C ALA A 49 11.19 -27.42 11.28
N LYS A 50 12.16 -27.13 12.15
CA LYS A 50 12.36 -25.76 12.67
C LYS A 50 12.54 -24.75 11.55
N ASP A 51 13.04 -25.21 10.39
CA ASP A 51 13.28 -24.42 9.18
C ASP A 51 12.13 -24.49 8.16
N ALA A 52 10.93 -24.95 8.53
CA ALA A 52 9.78 -25.01 7.61
C ALA A 52 9.35 -23.64 7.04
N HIS A 53 9.87 -22.55 7.59
CA HIS A 53 9.68 -21.18 7.12
C HIS A 53 10.71 -20.77 6.04
N VAL A 54 11.83 -21.48 5.92
CA VAL A 54 12.91 -21.20 4.97
C VAL A 54 12.46 -21.68 3.58
N GLY A 55 12.21 -20.74 2.66
CA GLY A 55 11.81 -21.02 1.27
C GLY A 55 10.31 -20.88 1.00
N VAL A 56 9.46 -20.80 2.03
CA VAL A 56 8.03 -20.46 1.87
C VAL A 56 7.84 -18.95 1.74
N VAL A 57 8.69 -18.16 2.41
CA VAL A 57 8.65 -16.70 2.39
C VAL A 57 9.99 -16.15 1.90
N LYS A 58 9.94 -15.12 1.05
CA LYS A 58 11.15 -14.40 0.62
C LYS A 58 11.81 -13.76 1.85
N SER A 59 13.12 -13.95 2.01
CA SER A 59 13.89 -13.36 3.11
C SER A 59 13.81 -11.84 3.06
N TYR A 60 13.26 -11.24 4.11
CA TYR A 60 13.18 -9.79 4.23
C TYR A 60 14.42 -9.27 4.95
N SER A 61 15.30 -8.58 4.23
CA SER A 61 16.40 -7.80 4.81
C SER A 61 16.07 -6.32 4.73
N LEU A 62 16.24 -5.60 5.83
CA LEU A 62 16.16 -4.15 5.81
C LEU A 62 17.24 -3.59 4.87
N PRO A 63 16.90 -2.63 4.00
CA PRO A 63 17.90 -1.96 3.18
C PRO A 63 18.91 -1.26 4.10
N PRO A 64 20.19 -1.20 3.71
CA PRO A 64 21.21 -0.49 4.47
C PRO A 64 20.81 0.98 4.62
N ALA A 65 21.18 1.58 5.75
CA ALA A 65 20.92 2.99 6.02
C ALA A 65 21.44 3.86 4.85
N PRO A 66 20.67 4.86 4.39
CA PRO A 66 21.08 5.70 3.28
C PRO A 66 22.38 6.41 3.66
N LYS A 67 23.39 6.31 2.78
CA LYS A 67 24.61 7.09 2.92
C LYS A 67 24.25 8.56 2.72
N ALA A 68 24.66 9.40 3.66
CA ALA A 68 24.57 10.85 3.48
C ALA A 68 25.32 11.23 2.19
N PRO A 69 24.76 12.14 1.36
CA PRO A 69 25.43 12.59 0.16
C PRO A 69 26.80 13.18 0.54
N SER A 70 27.86 12.76 -0.16
CA SER A 70 29.16 13.39 0.03
C SER A 70 29.07 14.82 -0.46
N VAL A 71 29.43 15.75 0.40
CA VAL A 71 29.60 17.15 0.00
C VAL A 71 30.72 17.18 -1.05
N PRO A 72 30.53 17.86 -2.20
CA PRO A 72 31.60 18.01 -3.18
C PRO A 72 32.79 18.70 -2.52
N SER A 73 34.00 18.19 -2.74
CA SER A 73 35.21 18.69 -2.06
C SER A 73 35.59 20.12 -2.44
N ASP A 74 35.00 20.66 -3.51
CA ASP A 74 35.36 21.95 -4.11
C ASP A 74 34.23 22.98 -4.06
N ILE A 75 33.47 22.99 -2.96
CA ILE A 75 32.41 24.00 -2.72
C ILE A 75 32.98 25.42 -2.79
N ALA A 76 34.24 25.61 -2.37
CA ALA A 76 34.85 26.93 -2.33
C ALA A 76 34.99 27.56 -3.72
N SER A 77 35.40 26.77 -4.72
CA SER A 77 35.52 27.25 -6.11
C SER A 77 34.14 27.46 -6.75
N GLU A 78 33.18 26.58 -6.45
CA GLU A 78 31.79 26.70 -6.93
C GLU A 78 31.07 27.93 -6.33
N LEU A 79 31.30 28.23 -5.04
CA LEU A 79 30.80 29.45 -4.37
C LEU A 79 31.43 30.70 -4.97
N ALA A 80 32.76 30.70 -5.18
CA ALA A 80 33.44 31.83 -5.81
C ALA A 80 32.95 32.09 -7.25
N ALA A 81 32.67 31.03 -8.01
CA ALA A 81 32.09 31.14 -9.36
C ALA A 81 30.64 31.65 -9.32
N TYR A 82 29.85 31.27 -8.32
CA TYR A 82 28.49 31.76 -8.13
C TYR A 82 28.45 33.22 -7.69
N ASP A 83 29.34 33.62 -6.78
CA ASP A 83 29.46 35.01 -6.32
C ASP A 83 29.98 35.93 -7.44
N ALA A 84 30.83 35.42 -8.33
CA ALA A 84 31.30 36.13 -9.52
C ALA A 84 30.28 36.16 -10.67
N ALA A 85 29.25 35.32 -10.61
CA ALA A 85 28.17 35.32 -11.59
C ALA A 85 27.19 36.44 -11.27
N GLU A 86 27.46 37.64 -11.78
CA GLU A 86 26.46 38.70 -11.79
C GLU A 86 25.22 38.24 -12.61
N PRO A 87 24.00 38.46 -12.12
CA PRO A 87 22.80 38.14 -12.88
C PRO A 87 22.80 39.00 -14.15
N ALA A 88 22.72 38.36 -15.31
CA ALA A 88 22.55 39.06 -16.59
C ALA A 88 21.23 39.85 -16.56
N SER A 89 21.29 41.11 -16.11
CA SER A 89 20.31 42.09 -16.53
C SER A 89 20.44 42.17 -18.06
N ALA A 90 19.32 41.99 -18.75
CA ALA A 90 19.28 42.06 -20.21
C ALA A 90 19.77 43.45 -20.65
N SER A 91 21.07 43.52 -20.96
CA SER A 91 21.73 44.67 -21.56
C SER A 91 21.99 44.29 -23.02
N GLU A 92 21.15 44.83 -23.91
CA GLU A 92 21.44 44.82 -25.33
C GLU A 92 22.69 45.69 -25.62
N PRO A 93 23.51 45.31 -26.60
CA PRO A 93 24.91 45.73 -26.68
C PRO A 93 25.08 47.19 -27.14
N VAL A 94 26.04 47.86 -26.49
CA VAL A 94 26.58 49.16 -26.87
C VAL A 94 27.29 49.07 -28.22
N ALA A 95 26.70 49.65 -29.28
CA ALA A 95 27.38 50.02 -30.52
C ALA A 95 27.38 51.54 -30.67
N LYS A 96 28.56 52.11 -30.92
CA LYS A 96 28.84 53.55 -30.88
C LYS A 96 28.53 54.23 -32.23
N SER A 97 27.77 55.32 -32.13
CA SER A 97 27.66 56.49 -33.02
C SER A 97 27.11 56.37 -34.43
N SER A 98 25.85 56.78 -34.61
CA SER A 98 25.46 57.83 -35.57
C SER A 98 24.18 58.52 -35.08
N SER A 99 24.21 59.85 -35.06
CA SER A 99 23.09 60.76 -34.81
C SER A 99 21.76 60.31 -35.42
N THR A 100 20.67 60.44 -34.66
CA THR A 100 19.45 61.22 -34.99
C THR A 100 18.30 60.79 -34.06
N ASP A 101 17.73 61.78 -33.38
CA ASP A 101 16.49 61.79 -32.60
C ASP A 101 16.33 60.75 -31.47
N GLU A 102 16.67 61.22 -30.26
CA GLU A 102 16.06 60.79 -29.00
C GLU A 102 14.54 60.84 -29.13
N THR A 103 13.93 59.70 -29.45
CA THR A 103 12.51 59.47 -29.23
C THR A 103 12.28 59.62 -27.73
N VAL A 104 11.81 60.80 -27.34
CA VAL A 104 11.41 61.22 -26.00
C VAL A 104 10.89 60.02 -25.21
N SER A 105 11.73 59.50 -24.31
CA SER A 105 11.34 58.45 -23.38
C SER A 105 10.10 58.92 -22.63
N GLY A 106 9.10 58.06 -22.46
CA GLY A 106 7.80 58.46 -21.92
C GLY A 106 7.86 59.17 -20.56
N ALA A 107 8.96 58.98 -19.81
CA ALA A 107 9.25 59.71 -18.59
C ALA A 107 9.52 61.22 -18.83
N ASP A 108 10.31 61.57 -19.84
CA ASP A 108 10.65 62.97 -20.14
C ASP A 108 9.44 63.72 -20.72
N ALA A 109 8.62 63.04 -21.54
CA ALA A 109 7.35 63.59 -22.00
C ALA A 109 6.38 63.83 -20.82
N TYR A 110 6.34 62.92 -19.85
CA TYR A 110 5.46 63.05 -18.69
C TYR A 110 5.90 64.17 -17.74
N LEU A 111 7.20 64.32 -17.50
CA LEU A 111 7.73 65.44 -16.70
C LEU A 111 7.45 66.79 -17.37
N SER A 112 7.63 66.89 -18.70
CA SER A 112 7.32 68.13 -19.43
C SER A 112 5.84 68.51 -19.38
N PHE A 113 4.94 67.52 -19.34
CA PHE A 113 3.50 67.76 -19.22
C PHE A 113 3.11 68.25 -17.83
N LEU A 114 3.73 67.72 -16.78
CA LEU A 114 3.49 68.16 -15.40
C LEU A 114 4.05 69.56 -15.12
N GLU A 115 5.13 69.95 -15.80
CA GLU A 115 5.73 71.29 -15.69
C GLU A 115 4.98 72.37 -16.49
N GLN A 116 4.08 71.99 -17.40
CA GLN A 116 3.26 72.98 -18.11
C GLN A 116 2.19 73.57 -17.18
N ASP A 117 2.28 74.89 -16.94
CA ASP A 117 1.27 75.64 -16.20
C ASP A 117 -0.11 75.54 -16.88
N LEU A 118 -1.15 75.35 -16.06
CA LEU A 118 -2.54 75.40 -16.52
C LEU A 118 -2.81 76.76 -17.20
N PRO A 119 -3.54 76.78 -18.34
CA PRO A 119 -3.83 78.02 -19.04
C PRO A 119 -4.54 79.00 -18.10
N LYS A 120 -3.99 80.21 -17.98
CA LYS A 120 -4.58 81.27 -17.15
C LYS A 120 -6.06 81.45 -17.56
N PRO A 121 -7.01 81.49 -16.61
CA PRO A 121 -8.41 81.67 -16.96
C PRO A 121 -8.56 82.98 -17.74
N ALA A 122 -9.22 82.92 -18.89
CA ALA A 122 -9.39 84.07 -19.77
C ALA A 122 -10.03 85.24 -18.99
N GLU A 123 -9.30 86.35 -18.89
CA GLU A 123 -9.84 87.61 -18.41
C GLU A 123 -10.88 88.12 -19.42
N HIS A 124 -12.15 87.76 -19.22
CA HIS A 124 -13.26 88.45 -19.86
C HIS A 124 -13.51 89.77 -19.11
N HIS A 125 -12.64 90.75 -19.33
CA HIS A 125 -12.90 92.15 -18.99
C HIS A 125 -13.41 92.89 -20.23
N HIS A 126 -14.72 93.17 -20.25
CA HIS A 126 -15.35 94.26 -21.00
C HIS A 126 -15.32 95.54 -20.17
#